data_AF-M2R9H5-F1
#
_entry.id   AF-M2R9H5-F1
#
_cell.length_a   1.000
_cell.length_b   1.000
_cell.length_c   1.000
_cell.angle_alpha   90.00
_cell.angle_beta   90.00
_cell.angle_gamma   90.00
#
_symmetry.space_group_name_H-M   'P 1'
#
loop_
_entity.id
_entity.type
_entity.pdbx_description
1 polymer ?
#
loop_
_entity_poly.entity_id
_entity_poly.type
_entity_poly.pdbx_seq_one_letter_code
_entity_poly.pdbx_strand_id
1 'polypeptide(L)'
;MSLDSRDATPESQCADSTHGWNLESANKKHWKRYLETLQSHNMHMSFDDLRELDRELIKAQVLVRRVLNSKLPIHRLPTEVLTLIFYRVPESSISPKKVIWCPAIFRMKDVIALAAVCRQWRDVVYGAAILWSSVNRLGVVGGHLKRTCGARLNVQVRRVDKNTKQLQSFFVNYGSRLRELHVLGPEDSLSVNFPPLQKAHFDATNMEVLSLIGLLNTPHVLKLPTLNLRRLVIINSTNLTLPTGQLERLTQLCLSKTNTISTIQVLNLFSRAPALQDAQLINTFDDGNAVPFSSDNIFMKHLRRLSIKADDPDKVSSFLSHLIIEPTMALRIRYNYSRITMPSDYKLPDSLTPITEPISHLTVIRRGISLKFIAASSTSGIALDWMVSYCEDQDLSLSFYSDMLPRARLQEVSFVWVNSYSKSLPPDLAQALPDSVGTLNTSTVYLEYLVDEFGLDGPAPCPNLATLRVMIDRQRSRADLALSKICPCLTEIAERREKVGHPLQCVIFASFNNEDGEKLKLSGINALKRVVRVEYEAHSELPAMEMPAVCTTGDGSWWPSWNYQWKDAGPGIIDDWVEDEDVSTSDWGSQSDTPAGDDLD
;
A
#
# COMPACT_ATOMS: atom_id res chain seq x y z
N MET A 1 26.34 52.92 9.81
CA MET A 1 27.37 53.09 10.85
C MET A 1 28.63 52.41 10.37
N SER A 2 29.56 53.24 9.92
CA SER A 2 30.91 52.90 9.47
C SER A 2 31.79 52.65 10.69
N LEU A 3 32.59 51.58 10.69
CA LEU A 3 33.72 51.46 11.59
C LEU A 3 34.95 50.92 10.87
N ASP A 4 36.03 51.62 11.19
CA ASP A 4 37.33 51.66 10.57
C ASP A 4 38.17 50.39 10.74
N SER A 5 39.04 50.25 9.74
CA SER A 5 40.29 49.51 9.70
C SER A 5 41.19 49.73 10.91
N ARG A 6 41.85 48.65 11.37
CA ARG A 6 43.27 48.68 11.72
C ARG A 6 43.87 47.28 11.70
N ASP A 7 44.89 47.17 10.85
CA ASP A 7 45.84 46.07 10.73
C ASP A 7 46.58 45.77 12.04
N ALA A 8 46.74 44.49 12.34
CA ALA A 8 47.93 43.92 12.96
C ALA A 8 47.84 42.38 12.90
N THR A 9 48.51 41.79 11.92
CA THR A 9 48.82 40.35 11.87
C THR A 9 49.88 40.00 12.90
N PRO A 10 49.72 38.90 13.66
CA PRO A 10 50.84 38.10 14.10
C PRO A 10 50.85 36.81 13.27
N GLU A 11 51.83 36.71 12.36
CA GLU A 11 52.30 35.43 11.84
C GLU A 11 52.78 34.58 13.03
N SER A 12 51.90 33.73 13.53
CA SER A 12 52.22 32.67 14.47
C SER A 12 52.25 31.36 13.71
N GLN A 13 53.45 30.93 13.36
CA GLN A 13 53.78 29.61 12.85
C GLN A 13 53.15 28.52 13.73
N CYS A 14 52.05 27.93 13.28
CA CYS A 14 51.59 26.62 13.77
C CYS A 14 52.51 25.58 13.14
N ALA A 15 53.65 25.35 13.79
CA ALA A 15 54.55 24.26 13.46
C ALA A 15 53.79 22.95 13.62
N ASP A 16 53.64 22.26 12.49
CA ASP A 16 53.05 20.94 12.33
C ASP A 16 54.00 19.90 12.95
N SER A 17 54.07 19.86 14.28
CA SER A 17 54.85 18.86 15.01
C SER A 17 54.07 17.55 15.07
N THR A 18 53.97 16.87 13.93
CA THR A 18 53.68 15.45 13.87
C THR A 18 54.91 14.68 14.35
N HIS A 19 55.22 14.78 15.65
CA HIS A 19 55.95 13.73 16.34
C HIS A 19 55.05 12.50 16.36
N GLY A 20 55.08 11.74 15.27
CA GLY A 20 54.59 10.38 15.22
C GLY A 20 55.36 9.57 16.25
N TRP A 21 54.79 9.46 17.45
CA TRP A 21 55.29 8.55 18.47
C TRP A 21 55.37 7.17 17.81
N ASN A 22 56.60 6.67 17.63
CA ASN A 22 56.89 5.34 17.11
C ASN A 22 56.57 4.26 18.17
N LEU A 23 55.43 4.43 18.88
CA LEU A 23 54.90 3.55 19.92
C LEU A 23 54.38 2.23 19.33
N GLU A 24 54.03 2.21 18.05
CA GLU A 24 53.48 1.02 17.40
C GLU A 24 54.48 -0.14 17.35
N SER A 25 55.76 0.13 17.11
CA SER A 25 56.77 -0.92 16.95
C SER A 25 57.22 -1.49 18.29
N ALA A 26 57.43 -0.65 19.30
CA ALA A 26 57.86 -1.06 20.64
C ALA A 26 56.75 -1.83 21.40
N ASN A 27 55.49 -1.36 21.35
CA ASN A 27 54.39 -2.04 22.04
C ASN A 27 54.00 -3.36 21.38
N LYS A 28 53.99 -3.46 20.05
CA LYS A 28 53.71 -4.74 19.37
C LYS A 28 54.75 -5.80 19.75
N LYS A 29 56.03 -5.44 19.83
CA LYS A 29 57.11 -6.36 20.23
C LYS A 29 56.96 -6.79 21.70
N HIS A 30 56.55 -5.89 22.58
CA HIS A 30 56.33 -6.21 24.00
C HIS A 30 55.12 -7.13 24.19
N TRP A 31 53.98 -6.83 23.58
CA TRP A 31 52.78 -7.68 23.65
C TRP A 31 53.01 -9.06 23.04
N LYS A 32 53.74 -9.14 21.92
CA LYS A 32 54.12 -10.42 21.31
C LYS A 32 54.98 -11.26 22.27
N ARG A 33 56.00 -10.64 22.89
CA ARG A 33 56.86 -11.33 23.87
C ARG A 33 56.09 -11.76 25.11
N TYR A 34 55.12 -10.96 25.56
CA TYR A 34 54.24 -11.32 26.67
C TYR A 34 53.34 -12.51 26.35
N LEU A 35 52.76 -12.56 25.14
CA LEU A 35 51.97 -13.71 24.67
C LEU A 35 52.83 -14.98 24.51
N GLU A 36 54.06 -14.84 24.00
CA GLU A 36 55.03 -15.95 23.91
C GLU A 36 55.38 -16.49 25.31
N THR A 37 55.58 -15.62 26.31
CA THR A 37 55.81 -16.02 27.71
C THR A 37 54.59 -16.71 28.33
N LEU A 38 53.37 -16.24 28.04
CA LEU A 38 52.13 -16.89 28.49
C LEU A 38 52.00 -18.31 27.91
N GLN A 39 52.33 -18.50 26.63
CA GLN A 39 52.33 -19.81 26.00
C GLN A 39 53.38 -20.75 26.61
N SER A 40 54.57 -20.25 26.97
CA SER A 40 55.63 -21.08 27.55
C SER A 40 55.38 -21.44 29.03
N HIS A 41 54.58 -20.66 29.77
CA HIS A 41 54.29 -20.86 31.20
C HIS A 41 52.90 -21.46 31.48
N ASN A 42 52.24 -22.00 30.45
CA ASN A 42 50.85 -22.45 30.50
C ASN A 42 50.56 -23.59 31.52
N MET A 43 51.59 -24.18 32.13
CA MET A 43 51.45 -25.24 33.14
C MET A 43 51.56 -24.76 34.61
N HIS A 44 51.84 -23.48 34.87
CA HIS A 44 52.12 -23.00 36.25
C HIS A 44 51.32 -21.78 36.73
N MET A 45 50.43 -21.19 35.91
CA MET A 45 49.56 -20.12 36.40
C MET A 45 48.45 -20.69 37.28
N SER A 46 48.21 -20.04 38.42
CA SER A 46 47.03 -20.35 39.22
C SER A 46 45.75 -19.95 38.46
N PHE A 47 44.63 -20.57 38.81
CA PHE A 47 43.34 -20.22 38.24
C PHE A 47 42.93 -18.76 38.54
N ASP A 48 43.37 -18.21 39.68
CA ASP A 48 43.12 -16.82 40.05
C ASP A 48 43.93 -15.84 39.20
N ASP A 49 45.20 -16.17 38.88
CA ASP A 49 46.02 -15.36 37.96
C ASP A 49 45.42 -15.34 36.55
N LEU A 50 44.91 -16.48 36.08
CA LEU A 50 44.20 -16.57 34.79
C LEU A 50 42.93 -15.72 34.77
N ARG A 51 42.15 -15.71 35.86
CA ARG A 51 40.96 -14.85 35.99
C ARG A 51 41.32 -13.37 36.01
N GLU A 52 42.39 -12.98 36.69
CA GLU A 52 42.81 -11.57 36.73
C GLU A 52 43.34 -11.11 35.38
N LEU A 53 44.14 -11.96 34.70
CA LEU A 53 44.57 -11.69 33.33
C LEU A 53 43.39 -11.54 32.37
N ASP A 54 42.39 -12.42 32.44
CA ASP A 54 41.17 -12.32 31.63
C ASP A 54 40.44 -10.98 31.87
N ARG A 55 40.31 -10.54 33.13
CA ARG A 55 39.73 -9.23 33.46
C ARG A 55 40.52 -8.06 32.86
N GLU A 56 41.86 -8.09 32.92
CA GLU A 56 42.70 -7.05 32.32
C GLU A 56 42.63 -7.03 30.79
N LEU A 57 42.59 -8.22 30.16
CA LEU A 57 42.38 -8.33 28.71
C LEU A 57 41.01 -7.78 28.28
N ILE A 58 39.95 -8.06 29.05
CA ILE A 58 38.62 -7.48 28.81
C ILE A 58 38.67 -5.94 28.94
N LYS A 59 39.33 -5.38 29.96
CA LYS A 59 39.48 -3.92 30.13
C LYS A 59 40.22 -3.30 28.93
N ALA A 60 41.36 -3.88 28.53
CA ALA A 60 42.14 -3.41 27.38
C ALA A 60 41.32 -3.47 26.09
N GLN A 61 40.60 -4.58 25.85
CA GLN A 61 39.71 -4.73 24.69
C GLN A 61 38.62 -3.66 24.67
N VAL A 62 37.99 -3.35 25.82
CA VAL A 62 36.99 -2.28 25.94
C VAL A 62 37.57 -0.91 25.60
N LEU A 63 38.80 -0.60 26.03
CA LEU A 63 39.48 0.66 25.71
C LEU A 63 39.78 0.77 24.21
N VAL A 64 40.34 -0.29 23.59
CA VAL A 64 40.60 -0.32 22.15
C VAL A 64 39.31 -0.11 21.36
N ARG A 65 38.23 -0.84 21.71
CA ARG A 65 36.92 -0.67 21.08
C ARG A 65 36.38 0.75 21.26
N ARG A 66 36.56 1.38 22.43
CA ARG A 66 36.14 2.76 22.67
C ARG A 66 36.85 3.74 21.73
N VAL A 67 38.17 3.60 21.55
CA VAL A 67 38.95 4.46 20.65
C VAL A 67 38.59 4.21 19.20
N LEU A 68 38.48 2.95 18.76
CA LEU A 68 38.07 2.63 17.39
C LEU A 68 36.68 3.20 17.10
N ASN A 69 35.73 3.00 18.01
CA ASN A 69 34.39 3.56 17.89
C ASN A 69 34.45 5.09 17.81
N SER A 70 35.15 5.80 18.69
CA SER A 70 35.20 7.27 18.64
C SER A 70 35.76 7.85 17.35
N LYS A 71 36.47 7.05 16.54
CA LYS A 71 36.97 7.43 15.22
C LYS A 71 35.97 7.19 14.08
N LEU A 72 34.96 6.34 14.27
CA LEU A 72 33.95 6.06 13.25
C LEU A 72 33.13 7.32 12.92
N PRO A 73 32.85 7.60 11.62
CA PRO A 73 32.11 8.80 11.21
C PRO A 73 30.74 8.96 11.89
N ILE A 74 30.01 7.86 12.09
CA ILE A 74 28.68 7.87 12.70
C ILE A 74 28.67 8.42 14.13
N HIS A 75 29.75 8.24 14.88
CA HIS A 75 29.85 8.72 16.27
C HIS A 75 30.13 10.21 16.39
N ARG A 76 30.42 10.89 15.26
CA ARG A 76 30.55 12.35 15.18
C ARG A 76 29.22 13.06 14.95
N LEU A 77 28.16 12.31 14.66
CA LEU A 77 26.83 12.88 14.46
C LEU A 77 26.26 13.37 15.79
N PRO A 78 25.52 14.49 15.80
CA PRO A 78 24.76 14.92 16.97
C PRO A 78 23.77 13.84 17.44
N THR A 79 23.51 13.81 18.74
CA THR A 79 22.59 12.84 19.36
C THR A 79 21.18 12.90 18.77
N GLU A 80 20.73 14.08 18.36
CA GLU A 80 19.44 14.32 17.70
C GLU A 80 19.38 13.62 16.34
N VAL A 81 20.44 13.74 15.55
CA VAL A 81 20.56 13.08 14.24
C VAL A 81 20.61 11.56 14.42
N LEU A 82 21.39 11.07 15.39
CA LEU A 82 21.41 9.63 15.71
C LEU A 82 20.04 9.13 16.17
N THR A 83 19.32 9.92 16.97
CA THR A 83 17.96 9.57 17.41
C THR A 83 17.00 9.48 16.22
N LEU A 84 17.08 10.41 15.25
CA LEU A 84 16.27 10.36 14.03
C LEU A 84 16.61 9.15 13.17
N ILE A 85 17.89 8.80 13.03
CA ILE A 85 18.33 7.58 12.34
C ILE A 85 17.76 6.36 13.07
N PHE A 86 17.96 6.26 14.38
CA PHE A 86 17.48 5.15 15.19
C PHE A 86 15.96 5.05 15.24
N TYR A 87 15.22 6.14 15.02
CA TYR A 87 13.76 6.11 14.89
C TYR A 87 13.29 5.42 13.60
N ARG A 88 14.15 5.36 12.56
CA ARG A 88 13.83 4.72 11.27
C ARG A 88 14.31 3.27 11.16
N VAL A 89 15.16 2.80 12.07
CA VAL A 89 15.75 1.46 12.02
C VAL A 89 14.77 0.36 12.48
N PRO A 90 14.05 0.48 13.61
CA PRO A 90 13.14 -0.57 14.07
C PRO A 90 12.03 -0.84 13.07
N GLU A 91 11.77 -2.12 12.82
CA GLU A 91 10.61 -2.52 12.02
C GLU A 91 9.31 -2.32 12.80
N SER A 92 8.20 -2.21 12.07
CA SER A 92 6.86 -2.22 12.66
C SER A 92 6.59 -3.58 13.33
N SER A 93 6.03 -3.57 14.54
CA SER A 93 5.60 -4.80 15.22
C SER A 93 4.32 -5.40 14.64
N ILE A 94 3.63 -4.66 13.78
CA ILE A 94 2.43 -5.11 13.08
C ILE A 94 2.76 -5.26 11.61
N SER A 95 2.45 -6.43 11.06
CA SER A 95 2.61 -6.70 9.64
C SER A 95 1.80 -5.69 8.82
N PRO A 96 2.38 -5.07 7.77
CA PRO A 96 1.65 -4.20 6.83
C PRO A 96 0.44 -4.89 6.19
N LYS A 97 0.45 -6.24 6.11
CA LYS A 97 -0.71 -7.00 5.63
C LYS A 97 -1.94 -6.85 6.55
N LYS A 98 -1.72 -6.62 7.85
CA LYS A 98 -2.80 -6.56 8.86
C LYS A 98 -3.28 -5.14 9.16
N VAL A 99 -2.42 -4.13 9.01
CA VAL A 99 -2.79 -2.72 9.21
C VAL A 99 -2.39 -1.93 7.97
N ILE A 100 -3.37 -1.28 7.38
CA ILE A 100 -3.29 -0.59 6.09
C ILE A 100 -2.29 0.57 6.13
N TRP A 101 -2.32 1.35 7.21
CA TRP A 101 -1.41 2.47 7.41
C TRP A 101 -0.30 2.09 8.38
N CYS A 102 0.95 2.34 8.00
CA CYS A 102 2.12 2.01 8.81
C CYS A 102 1.95 2.51 10.27
N PRO A 103 1.84 1.61 11.25
CA PRO A 103 1.68 1.99 12.65
C PRO A 103 3.00 2.45 13.23
N ALA A 104 2.97 3.39 14.18
CA ALA A 104 4.18 3.89 14.84
C ALA A 104 4.64 2.99 16.00
N ILE A 105 4.42 1.67 15.89
CA ILE A 105 4.77 0.70 16.94
C ILE A 105 6.00 -0.09 16.53
N PHE A 106 7.06 0.05 17.29
CA PHE A 106 8.32 -0.62 17.05
C PHE A 106 8.35 -2.05 17.60
N ARG A 107 9.10 -2.90 16.91
CA ARG A 107 9.60 -4.14 17.49
C ARG A 107 10.67 -3.80 18.53
N MET A 108 10.33 -3.93 19.81
CA MET A 108 11.27 -3.63 20.91
C MET A 108 12.59 -4.39 20.85
N LYS A 109 12.64 -5.57 20.22
CA LYS A 109 13.89 -6.32 20.00
C LYS A 109 14.92 -5.49 19.20
N ASP A 110 14.46 -4.68 18.24
CA ASP A 110 15.32 -3.89 17.37
C ASP A 110 15.88 -2.69 18.13
N VAL A 111 15.04 -2.06 18.98
CA VAL A 111 15.47 -0.99 19.89
C VAL A 111 16.50 -1.51 20.91
N ILE A 112 16.31 -2.72 21.44
CA ILE A 112 17.27 -3.37 22.34
C ILE A 112 18.57 -3.70 21.59
N ALA A 113 18.48 -4.18 20.36
CA ALA A 113 19.65 -4.44 19.52
C ALA A 113 20.46 -3.16 19.27
N LEU A 114 19.79 -2.03 19.00
CA LEU A 114 20.44 -0.71 18.88
C LEU A 114 21.18 -0.32 20.18
N ALA A 115 20.56 -0.54 21.34
CA ALA A 115 21.18 -0.27 22.65
C ALA A 115 22.35 -1.23 22.99
N ALA A 116 22.48 -2.35 22.27
CA ALA A 116 23.54 -3.33 22.46
C ALA A 116 24.80 -3.04 21.64
N VAL A 117 24.74 -2.18 20.61
CA VAL A 117 25.85 -1.93 19.66
C VAL A 117 27.10 -1.39 20.35
N CYS A 118 26.99 -0.23 21.00
CA CYS A 118 28.10 0.40 21.72
C CYS A 118 27.57 1.28 22.87
N ARG A 119 28.46 1.79 23.72
CA ARG A 119 28.07 2.65 24.85
C ARG A 119 27.35 3.93 24.40
N GLN A 120 27.88 4.62 23.38
CA GLN A 120 27.26 5.85 22.88
C GLN A 120 25.84 5.59 22.35
N TRP A 121 25.65 4.55 21.53
CA TRP A 121 24.33 4.20 21.00
C TRP A 121 23.36 3.84 22.11
N ARG A 122 23.82 3.12 23.13
CA ARG A 122 23.05 2.82 24.33
C ARG A 122 22.60 4.09 25.05
N ASP A 123 23.50 5.03 25.25
CA ASP A 123 23.22 6.29 25.94
C ASP A 123 22.19 7.11 25.13
N VAL A 124 22.36 7.19 23.80
CA VAL A 124 21.38 7.83 22.89
C VAL A 124 20.02 7.13 22.97
N VAL A 125 19.98 5.79 22.83
CA VAL A 125 18.73 5.03 22.83
C VAL A 125 18.01 5.15 24.18
N TYR A 126 18.73 5.09 25.31
CA TYR A 126 18.11 5.27 26.63
C TYR A 126 17.67 6.72 26.91
N GLY A 127 18.34 7.71 26.33
CA GLY A 127 17.91 9.12 26.40
C GLY A 127 16.72 9.45 25.49
N ALA A 128 16.51 8.67 24.43
CA ALA A 128 15.46 8.91 23.43
C ALA A 128 14.12 8.25 23.82
N ALA A 129 13.32 8.94 24.64
CA ALA A 129 12.00 8.48 25.09
C ALA A 129 11.07 8.01 23.95
N ILE A 130 11.17 8.60 22.76
CA ILE A 130 10.38 8.23 21.59
C ILE A 130 10.60 6.78 21.14
N LEU A 131 11.81 6.23 21.31
CA LEU A 131 12.12 4.83 20.96
C LEU A 131 11.50 3.83 21.95
N TRP A 132 11.14 4.29 23.15
CA TRP A 132 10.49 3.49 24.19
C TRP A 132 8.97 3.68 24.21
N SER A 133 8.42 4.59 23.40
CA SER A 133 6.98 4.91 23.37
C SER A 133 6.09 3.74 22.95
N SER A 134 6.67 2.70 22.35
CA SER A 134 5.97 1.51 21.86
C SER A 134 5.81 0.45 22.94
N VAL A 135 4.57 0.06 23.24
CA VAL A 135 4.24 -0.97 24.23
C VAL A 135 3.50 -2.10 23.54
N ASN A 136 4.17 -3.24 23.32
CA ASN A 136 3.60 -4.40 22.63
C ASN A 136 3.30 -5.60 23.54
N ARG A 137 3.71 -5.53 24.81
CA ARG A 137 3.49 -6.58 25.83
C ARG A 137 3.23 -5.95 27.18
N LEU A 138 2.00 -6.04 27.67
CA LEU A 138 1.58 -5.39 28.92
C LEU A 138 2.19 -6.00 30.20
N GLY A 139 2.69 -7.24 30.13
CA GLY A 139 3.31 -7.90 31.29
C GLY A 139 4.73 -7.42 31.62
N VAL A 140 5.45 -6.76 30.70
CA VAL A 140 6.89 -6.41 30.85
C VAL A 140 7.11 -4.91 31.09
N VAL A 141 6.07 -4.22 31.55
CA VAL A 141 5.90 -2.78 31.32
C VAL A 141 6.67 -1.89 32.30
N GLY A 142 6.97 -2.37 33.50
CA GLY A 142 7.49 -1.52 34.59
C GLY A 142 8.78 -0.77 34.26
N GLY A 143 9.78 -1.45 33.67
CA GLY A 143 11.04 -0.81 33.29
C GLY A 143 10.94 0.06 32.04
N HIS A 144 10.13 -0.36 31.07
CA HIS A 144 9.99 0.33 29.78
C HIS A 144 9.22 1.64 29.90
N LEU A 145 8.11 1.66 30.65
CA LEU A 145 7.35 2.89 30.83
C LEU A 145 8.11 3.97 31.58
N LYS A 146 9.00 3.62 32.52
CA LYS A 146 9.84 4.64 33.16
C LYS A 146 10.71 5.38 32.13
N ARG A 147 11.23 4.68 31.12
CA ARG A 147 12.05 5.27 30.04
C ARG A 147 11.26 6.13 29.05
N THR A 148 9.94 6.00 29.02
CA THR A 148 9.11 6.86 28.16
C THR A 148 9.02 8.29 28.65
N CYS A 149 9.37 8.60 29.90
CA CYS A 149 9.48 9.96 30.44
C CYS A 149 8.30 10.89 30.08
N GLY A 150 7.06 10.37 30.15
CA GLY A 150 5.85 11.15 29.82
C GLY A 150 5.51 11.24 28.33
N ALA A 151 6.33 10.70 27.43
CA ALA A 151 6.05 10.66 25.99
C ALA A 151 4.70 10.00 25.69
N ARG A 152 4.07 10.39 24.57
CA ARG A 152 2.86 9.74 24.08
C ARG A 152 3.13 8.28 23.74
N LEU A 153 2.16 7.40 24.00
CA LEU A 153 2.31 5.95 23.92
C LEU A 153 1.63 5.39 22.66
N ASN A 154 2.30 4.45 22.02
CA ASN A 154 1.77 3.64 20.92
C ASN A 154 1.65 2.20 21.44
N VAL A 155 0.41 1.74 21.64
CA VAL A 155 0.13 0.53 22.39
C VAL A 155 -0.47 -0.52 21.48
N GLN A 156 0.12 -1.72 21.50
CA GLN A 156 -0.39 -2.91 20.86
C GLN A 156 -0.81 -3.91 21.93
N VAL A 157 -2.08 -4.29 21.92
CA VAL A 157 -2.66 -5.29 22.80
C VAL A 157 -2.92 -6.54 21.98
N ARG A 158 -2.25 -7.64 22.32
CA ARG A 158 -2.52 -8.98 21.78
C ARG A 158 -3.12 -9.84 22.88
N ARG A 159 -4.08 -10.71 22.54
CA ARG A 159 -4.69 -11.68 23.49
C ARG A 159 -5.28 -11.01 24.74
N VAL A 160 -6.39 -10.29 24.55
CA VAL A 160 -7.05 -9.49 25.60
C VAL A 160 -7.60 -10.36 26.75
N ASP A 161 -7.95 -11.60 26.46
CA ASP A 161 -8.59 -12.57 27.35
C ASP A 161 -7.79 -12.85 28.64
N LYS A 162 -6.45 -12.89 28.60
CA LYS A 162 -5.64 -13.34 29.75
C LYS A 162 -5.25 -12.23 30.74
N ASN A 163 -5.40 -10.96 30.38
CA ASN A 163 -4.77 -9.85 31.11
C ASN A 163 -5.70 -8.64 31.39
N THR A 164 -7.00 -8.86 31.53
CA THR A 164 -8.00 -7.79 31.68
C THR A 164 -7.69 -6.80 32.81
N LYS A 165 -7.27 -7.27 34.00
CA LYS A 165 -6.90 -6.41 35.13
C LYS A 165 -5.66 -5.55 34.86
N GLN A 166 -4.64 -6.11 34.23
CA GLN A 166 -3.42 -5.37 33.87
C GLN A 166 -3.69 -4.35 32.77
N LEU A 167 -4.54 -4.70 31.80
CA LEU A 167 -4.98 -3.79 30.75
C LEU A 167 -5.77 -2.62 31.34
N GLN A 168 -6.70 -2.91 32.25
CA GLN A 168 -7.47 -1.89 32.95
C GLN A 168 -6.56 -0.97 33.77
N SER A 169 -5.64 -1.51 34.57
CA SER A 169 -4.71 -0.70 35.36
C SER A 169 -3.77 0.13 34.48
N PHE A 170 -3.32 -0.42 33.35
CA PHE A 170 -2.53 0.31 32.37
C PHE A 170 -3.30 1.51 31.83
N PHE A 171 -4.56 1.30 31.44
CA PHE A 171 -5.40 2.36 30.89
C PHE A 171 -5.78 3.44 31.91
N VAL A 172 -6.01 3.07 33.17
CA VAL A 172 -6.24 4.05 34.25
C VAL A 172 -5.00 4.93 34.47
N ASN A 173 -3.81 4.33 34.45
CA ASN A 173 -2.58 5.05 34.78
C ASN A 173 -1.96 5.81 33.60
N TYR A 174 -2.18 5.35 32.36
CA TYR A 174 -1.49 5.83 31.17
C TYR A 174 -2.40 6.21 30.01
N GLY A 175 -3.73 6.12 30.20
CA GLY A 175 -4.72 6.43 29.16
C GLY A 175 -4.50 7.78 28.52
N SER A 176 -4.29 8.83 29.33
CA SER A 176 -4.14 10.20 28.85
C SER A 176 -2.92 10.40 27.93
N ARG A 177 -1.95 9.48 27.99
CA ARG A 177 -0.75 9.48 27.14
C ARG A 177 -0.93 8.66 25.87
N LEU A 178 -2.01 7.88 25.74
CA LEU A 178 -2.27 7.08 24.54
C LEU A 178 -2.42 7.98 23.33
N ARG A 179 -1.65 7.64 22.30
CA ARG A 179 -1.75 8.24 20.97
C ARG A 179 -2.23 7.22 19.95
N GLU A 180 -1.67 6.02 19.97
CA GLU A 180 -2.12 4.92 19.12
C GLU A 180 -2.51 3.72 19.98
N LEU A 181 -3.66 3.12 19.68
CA LEU A 181 -4.11 1.89 20.30
C LEU A 181 -4.48 0.86 19.23
N HIS A 182 -3.80 -0.27 19.24
CA HIS A 182 -3.98 -1.37 18.31
C HIS A 182 -4.36 -2.63 19.08
N VAL A 183 -5.63 -3.02 19.01
CA VAL A 183 -6.15 -4.22 19.65
C VAL A 183 -6.24 -5.31 18.60
N LEU A 184 -5.42 -6.36 18.78
CA LEU A 184 -5.35 -7.50 17.88
C LEU A 184 -5.91 -8.74 18.58
N GLY A 185 -7.10 -9.14 18.13
CA GLY A 185 -7.70 -10.43 18.42
C GLY A 185 -7.11 -11.56 17.55
N PRO A 186 -7.33 -12.82 17.95
CA PRO A 186 -7.10 -13.96 17.08
C PRO A 186 -8.03 -13.89 15.85
N GLU A 187 -7.54 -14.35 14.70
CA GLU A 187 -8.34 -14.42 13.46
C GLU A 187 -9.37 -15.56 13.55
N ASP A 188 -9.00 -16.68 14.15
CA ASP A 188 -9.79 -17.93 14.09
C ASP A 188 -10.54 -18.28 15.39
N SER A 189 -10.41 -17.48 16.46
CA SER A 189 -11.02 -17.83 17.74
C SER A 189 -12.36 -17.16 17.97
N LEU A 190 -13.22 -17.86 18.72
CA LEU A 190 -14.47 -17.35 19.29
C LEU A 190 -14.24 -15.98 19.95
N SER A 191 -15.24 -15.11 19.79
CA SER A 191 -15.19 -13.68 20.11
C SER A 191 -14.43 -13.37 21.41
N VAL A 192 -13.46 -12.45 21.34
CA VAL A 192 -12.75 -11.99 22.54
C VAL A 192 -13.51 -10.81 23.14
N ASN A 193 -13.99 -10.99 24.37
CA ASN A 193 -14.61 -9.92 25.12
C ASN A 193 -13.55 -8.91 25.56
N PHE A 194 -13.59 -7.71 25.00
CA PHE A 194 -12.82 -6.60 25.53
C PHE A 194 -13.40 -6.25 26.91
N PRO A 195 -12.58 -6.12 27.97
CA PRO A 195 -13.10 -5.84 29.30
C PRO A 195 -13.89 -4.52 29.25
N PRO A 196 -15.07 -4.46 29.89
CA PRO A 196 -15.83 -3.24 29.93
C PRO A 196 -15.02 -2.16 30.62
N LEU A 197 -14.51 -1.20 29.84
CA LEU A 197 -13.92 0.02 30.37
C LEU A 197 -15.08 0.81 30.97
N GLN A 198 -15.35 0.59 32.26
CA GLN A 198 -16.35 1.37 32.98
C GLN A 198 -16.04 2.87 32.81
N LYS A 199 -17.08 3.68 32.56
CA LYS A 199 -17.00 5.08 32.12
C LYS A 199 -16.09 6.01 32.94
N ALA A 200 -15.72 5.66 34.16
CA ALA A 200 -15.14 6.62 35.10
C ALA A 200 -13.64 6.90 34.92
N HIS A 201 -12.85 6.12 34.16
CA HIS A 201 -11.37 6.27 34.22
C HIS A 201 -10.59 6.05 32.92
N PHE A 202 -11.23 5.96 31.76
CA PHE A 202 -10.48 5.90 30.50
C PHE A 202 -10.42 7.28 29.84
N ASP A 203 -9.42 8.06 30.23
CA ASP A 203 -9.04 9.28 29.53
C ASP A 203 -8.21 8.88 28.31
N ALA A 204 -8.76 9.02 27.10
CA ALA A 204 -8.01 8.82 25.85
C ALA A 204 -8.12 10.05 24.95
N THR A 205 -8.12 11.24 25.57
CA THR A 205 -8.26 12.53 24.89
C THR A 205 -7.17 12.77 23.84
N ASN A 206 -5.98 12.18 23.98
CA ASN A 206 -4.87 12.31 23.03
C ASN A 206 -4.81 11.21 21.97
N MET A 207 -5.78 10.29 21.92
CA MET A 207 -5.75 9.17 20.97
C MET A 207 -6.04 9.65 19.55
N GLU A 208 -5.05 9.43 18.67
CA GLU A 208 -5.06 9.80 17.25
C GLU A 208 -5.35 8.59 16.35
N VAL A 209 -4.97 7.38 16.76
CA VAL A 209 -5.14 6.15 15.96
C VAL A 209 -5.78 5.07 16.81
N LEU A 210 -6.85 4.48 16.30
CA LEU A 210 -7.47 3.29 16.87
C LEU A 210 -7.57 2.20 15.80
N SER A 211 -7.05 1.02 16.12
CA SER A 211 -7.17 -0.17 15.27
C SER A 211 -7.74 -1.33 16.07
N LEU A 212 -8.84 -1.89 15.59
CA LEU A 212 -9.57 -3.01 16.18
C LEU A 212 -9.58 -4.13 15.15
N ILE A 213 -8.78 -5.17 15.35
CA ILE A 213 -8.60 -6.25 14.36
C ILE A 213 -8.96 -7.58 15.02
N GLY A 214 -9.81 -8.36 14.37
CA GLY A 214 -10.32 -9.65 14.85
C GLY A 214 -11.70 -9.53 15.50
N LEU A 215 -12.23 -10.69 15.94
CA LEU A 215 -13.59 -10.87 16.46
C LEU A 215 -13.75 -10.26 17.87
N LEU A 216 -13.76 -8.93 17.94
CA LEU A 216 -13.88 -8.18 19.18
C LEU A 216 -15.36 -7.82 19.41
N ASN A 217 -15.91 -8.25 20.55
CA ASN A 217 -17.22 -7.75 20.99
C ASN A 217 -17.09 -6.29 21.42
N THR A 218 -18.06 -5.45 21.00
CA THR A 218 -18.08 -3.98 21.14
C THR A 218 -17.14 -3.40 22.18
N PRO A 219 -15.94 -2.94 21.79
CA PRO A 219 -15.09 -2.24 22.74
C PRO A 219 -15.78 -0.93 23.12
N HIS A 220 -16.07 -0.78 24.41
CA HIS A 220 -16.62 0.46 24.98
C HIS A 220 -15.78 1.71 24.64
N VAL A 221 -14.54 1.51 24.17
CA VAL A 221 -13.65 2.52 23.60
C VAL A 221 -14.35 3.40 22.56
N LEU A 222 -15.25 2.86 21.74
CA LEU A 222 -15.95 3.66 20.72
C LEU A 222 -17.05 4.57 21.29
N LYS A 223 -17.48 4.35 22.53
CA LYS A 223 -18.53 5.16 23.19
C LYS A 223 -17.97 6.39 23.92
N LEU A 224 -16.68 6.69 23.74
CA LEU A 224 -16.04 7.82 24.40
C LEU A 224 -16.38 9.13 23.67
N PRO A 225 -16.91 10.13 24.37
CA PRO A 225 -17.49 11.33 23.74
C PRO A 225 -16.48 12.31 23.12
N THR A 226 -15.16 12.10 23.25
CA THR A 226 -14.15 13.13 22.97
C THR A 226 -12.86 12.56 22.37
N LEU A 227 -12.99 11.78 21.31
CA LEU A 227 -11.84 11.19 20.64
C LEU A 227 -11.26 12.11 19.56
N ASN A 228 -9.98 12.46 19.68
CA ASN A 228 -9.20 13.20 18.68
C ASN A 228 -8.70 12.29 17.54
N LEU A 229 -9.52 11.29 17.16
CA LEU A 229 -9.13 10.28 16.20
C LEU A 229 -8.88 10.89 14.83
N ARG A 230 -7.71 10.59 14.28
CA ARG A 230 -7.31 10.85 12.89
C ARG A 230 -7.44 9.60 12.03
N ARG A 231 -7.26 8.42 12.62
CA ARG A 231 -7.39 7.13 11.93
C ARG A 231 -8.23 6.16 12.72
N LEU A 232 -9.17 5.52 12.05
CA LEU A 232 -9.98 4.43 12.60
C LEU A 232 -9.88 3.22 11.66
N VAL A 233 -9.40 2.10 12.19
CA VAL A 233 -9.31 0.82 11.47
C VAL A 233 -10.11 -0.21 12.25
N ILE A 234 -11.04 -0.87 11.58
CA ILE A 234 -11.86 -1.93 12.15
C ILE A 234 -11.90 -3.08 11.15
N ILE A 235 -11.44 -4.25 11.57
CA ILE A 235 -11.33 -5.43 10.72
C ILE A 235 -11.89 -6.64 11.47
N ASN A 236 -12.81 -7.37 10.83
CA ASN A 236 -13.38 -8.62 11.33
C ASN A 236 -14.07 -8.48 12.70
N SER A 237 -14.77 -7.37 12.94
CA SER A 237 -15.47 -7.12 14.21
C SER A 237 -16.97 -7.30 14.05
N THR A 238 -17.58 -8.05 14.98
CA THR A 238 -19.03 -8.30 15.02
C THR A 238 -19.71 -7.46 16.10
N ASN A 239 -21.01 -7.23 15.92
CA ASN A 239 -21.87 -6.46 16.83
C ASN A 239 -21.44 -5.02 17.06
N LEU A 240 -20.58 -4.45 16.20
CA LEU A 240 -19.95 -3.18 16.47
C LEU A 240 -20.94 -2.02 16.52
N THR A 241 -20.90 -1.22 17.59
CA THR A 241 -21.49 0.13 17.60
C THR A 241 -20.41 1.13 17.19
N LEU A 242 -20.58 1.75 16.02
CA LEU A 242 -19.71 2.86 15.61
C LEU A 242 -19.78 4.01 16.62
N PRO A 243 -18.71 4.83 16.76
CA PRO A 243 -18.76 6.02 17.61
C PRO A 243 -19.97 6.87 17.23
N THR A 244 -20.62 7.54 18.19
CA THR A 244 -21.78 8.43 17.94
C THR A 244 -21.44 9.92 18.03
N GLY A 245 -20.28 10.29 18.60
CA GLY A 245 -19.81 11.68 18.68
C GLY A 245 -19.32 12.24 17.34
N GLN A 246 -19.02 13.54 17.32
CA GLN A 246 -18.38 14.19 16.17
C GLN A 246 -16.93 13.69 16.03
N LEU A 247 -16.49 13.48 14.79
CA LEU A 247 -15.17 12.97 14.43
C LEU A 247 -14.45 13.95 13.50
N GLU A 248 -14.42 15.22 13.90
CA GLU A 248 -13.93 16.35 13.09
C GLU A 248 -12.50 16.20 12.58
N ARG A 249 -11.69 15.36 13.24
CA ARG A 249 -10.27 15.13 12.90
C ARG A 249 -10.04 13.83 12.15
N LEU A 250 -11.07 13.01 11.95
CA LEU A 250 -10.92 11.71 11.31
C LEU A 250 -10.61 11.92 9.83
N THR A 251 -9.36 11.67 9.46
CA THR A 251 -8.87 11.77 8.09
C THR A 251 -8.86 10.43 7.37
N GLN A 252 -8.78 9.32 8.10
CA GLN A 252 -8.62 7.99 7.52
C GLN A 252 -9.54 6.96 8.20
N LEU A 253 -10.30 6.22 7.40
CA LEU A 253 -11.25 5.22 7.86
C LEU A 253 -11.06 3.91 7.08
N CYS A 254 -10.91 2.80 7.81
CA CYS A 254 -11.01 1.47 7.23
C CYS A 254 -12.02 0.65 8.02
N LEU A 255 -13.02 0.13 7.32
CA LEU A 255 -13.96 -0.86 7.81
C LEU A 255 -13.81 -2.09 6.91
N SER A 256 -13.52 -3.26 7.48
CA SER A 256 -13.33 -4.50 6.73
C SER A 256 -13.97 -5.70 7.42
N LYS A 257 -14.72 -6.52 6.68
CA LYS A 257 -15.43 -7.70 7.19
C LYS A 257 -16.26 -7.36 8.43
N THR A 258 -16.99 -6.25 8.38
CA THR A 258 -17.86 -5.76 9.47
C THR A 258 -19.32 -5.96 9.09
N ASN A 259 -19.71 -7.21 8.90
CA ASN A 259 -21.03 -7.61 8.40
C ASN A 259 -22.23 -7.11 9.23
N THR A 260 -22.02 -6.66 10.47
CA THR A 260 -23.11 -6.14 11.31
C THR A 260 -23.35 -4.64 11.16
N ILE A 261 -22.58 -3.93 10.32
CA ILE A 261 -22.72 -2.48 10.17
C ILE A 261 -23.65 -2.19 9.00
N SER A 262 -24.76 -1.51 9.27
CA SER A 262 -25.68 -1.12 8.19
C SER A 262 -25.14 0.05 7.37
N THR A 263 -25.56 0.15 6.11
CA THR A 263 -25.22 1.28 5.23
C THR A 263 -25.50 2.64 5.88
N ILE A 264 -26.63 2.75 6.59
CA ILE A 264 -27.04 3.93 7.35
C ILE A 264 -26.00 4.29 8.42
N GLN A 265 -25.46 3.31 9.13
CA GLN A 265 -24.43 3.56 10.15
C GLN A 265 -23.13 4.07 9.52
N VAL A 266 -22.75 3.56 8.35
CA VAL A 266 -21.58 4.06 7.60
C VAL A 266 -21.83 5.49 7.12
N LEU A 267 -23.00 5.78 6.54
CA LEU A 267 -23.37 7.14 6.12
C LEU A 267 -23.38 8.12 7.30
N ASN A 268 -23.97 7.73 8.43
CA ASN A 268 -23.92 8.52 9.67
C ASN A 268 -22.50 8.73 10.19
N LEU A 269 -21.55 7.82 9.94
CA LEU A 269 -20.15 8.02 10.30
C LEU A 269 -19.50 9.06 9.38
N PHE A 270 -19.79 9.01 8.08
CA PHE A 270 -19.27 9.95 7.09
C PHE A 270 -19.76 11.38 7.37
N SER A 271 -21.06 11.54 7.68
CA SER A 271 -21.62 12.87 8.01
C SER A 271 -21.01 13.51 9.26
N ARG A 272 -20.43 12.72 10.16
CA ARG A 272 -19.75 13.18 11.39
C ARG A 272 -18.23 13.30 11.22
N ALA A 273 -17.69 12.96 10.06
CA ALA A 273 -16.26 12.99 9.76
C ALA A 273 -15.98 13.92 8.57
N PRO A 274 -16.23 15.24 8.69
CA PRO A 274 -16.10 16.16 7.56
C PRO A 274 -14.67 16.30 7.02
N ALA A 275 -13.64 15.99 7.83
CA ALA A 275 -12.24 16.02 7.43
C ALA A 275 -11.73 14.70 6.81
N LEU A 276 -12.63 13.74 6.54
CA LEU A 276 -12.25 12.44 5.99
C LEU A 276 -11.63 12.60 4.60
N GLN A 277 -10.42 12.04 4.43
CA GLN A 277 -9.65 12.08 3.19
C GLN A 277 -9.60 10.71 2.53
N ASP A 278 -9.47 9.65 3.32
CA ASP A 278 -9.31 8.29 2.85
C ASP A 278 -10.31 7.37 3.53
N ALA A 279 -11.07 6.62 2.73
CA ALA A 279 -12.03 5.65 3.22
C ALA A 279 -11.86 4.31 2.49
N GLN A 280 -11.85 3.22 3.25
CA GLN A 280 -11.82 1.86 2.73
C GLN A 280 -12.95 1.06 3.37
N LEU A 281 -13.85 0.53 2.55
CA LEU A 281 -15.04 -0.21 2.94
C LEU A 281 -14.98 -1.59 2.28
N ILE A 282 -14.61 -2.62 3.04
CA ILE A 282 -14.32 -3.95 2.51
C ILE A 282 -15.30 -4.96 3.10
N ASN A 283 -16.25 -5.46 2.31
CA ASN A 283 -17.29 -6.39 2.75
C ASN A 283 -17.99 -5.88 4.02
N THR A 284 -18.41 -4.61 3.98
CA THR A 284 -18.99 -3.88 5.13
C THR A 284 -20.49 -3.80 5.10
N PHE A 285 -21.11 -3.99 3.93
CA PHE A 285 -22.55 -3.78 3.75
C PHE A 285 -23.31 -5.07 4.10
N ASP A 286 -24.10 -5.02 5.18
CA ASP A 286 -24.98 -6.11 5.60
C ASP A 286 -26.07 -6.42 4.54
N ASP A 287 -26.62 -7.64 4.55
CA ASP A 287 -27.72 -8.14 3.71
C ASP A 287 -29.11 -7.72 4.21
N GLY A 288 -29.17 -7.00 5.33
CA GLY A 288 -30.42 -6.48 5.87
C GLY A 288 -31.18 -5.62 4.86
N ASN A 289 -32.49 -5.86 4.77
CA ASN A 289 -33.46 -5.15 3.91
C ASN A 289 -33.10 -3.68 3.71
N ALA A 290 -33.13 -3.20 2.46
CA ALA A 290 -32.90 -1.81 2.11
C ALA A 290 -33.84 -0.88 2.91
N VAL A 291 -33.35 -0.36 4.02
CA VAL A 291 -34.09 0.65 4.79
C VAL A 291 -33.89 1.97 4.06
N PRO A 292 -34.98 2.63 3.61
CA PRO A 292 -34.86 3.92 2.96
C PRO A 292 -34.17 4.91 3.89
N PHE A 293 -33.01 5.40 3.48
CA PHE A 293 -32.27 6.40 4.23
C PHE A 293 -32.88 7.77 3.93
N SER A 294 -33.54 8.35 4.92
CA SER A 294 -34.31 9.59 4.78
C SER A 294 -33.46 10.87 4.94
N SER A 295 -32.13 10.77 4.97
CA SER A 295 -31.29 11.95 5.25
C SER A 295 -30.92 12.71 3.98
N ASP A 296 -30.58 13.97 4.21
CA ASP A 296 -29.91 14.82 3.23
C ASP A 296 -28.63 14.16 2.70
N ASN A 297 -28.27 14.51 1.47
CA ASN A 297 -27.02 14.11 0.84
C ASN A 297 -25.80 14.55 1.69
N ILE A 298 -24.80 13.69 1.79
CA ILE A 298 -23.60 13.92 2.61
C ILE A 298 -22.50 14.54 1.76
N PHE A 299 -22.12 15.77 2.06
CA PHE A 299 -21.07 16.49 1.35
C PHE A 299 -19.67 16.10 1.85
N MET A 300 -18.86 15.47 1.00
CA MET A 300 -17.55 14.92 1.35
C MET A 300 -16.40 15.76 0.77
N LYS A 301 -16.34 17.05 1.14
CA LYS A 301 -15.39 18.05 0.57
C LYS A 301 -13.92 17.64 0.57
N HIS A 302 -13.50 16.87 1.57
CA HIS A 302 -12.10 16.51 1.76
C HIS A 302 -11.77 15.09 1.33
N LEU A 303 -12.77 14.31 0.91
CA LEU A 303 -12.58 12.91 0.53
C LEU A 303 -11.82 12.84 -0.79
N ARG A 304 -10.62 12.26 -0.73
CA ARG A 304 -9.71 12.12 -1.87
C ARG A 304 -9.73 10.70 -2.41
N ARG A 305 -9.88 9.69 -1.54
CA ARG A 305 -9.80 8.29 -1.92
C ARG A 305 -10.89 7.48 -1.24
N LEU A 306 -11.69 6.78 -2.03
CA LEU A 306 -12.68 5.83 -1.54
C LEU A 306 -12.46 4.49 -2.21
N SER A 307 -12.13 3.46 -1.43
CA SER A 307 -12.08 2.08 -1.89
C SER A 307 -13.26 1.32 -1.32
N ILE A 308 -13.99 0.63 -2.19
CA ILE A 308 -15.09 -0.25 -1.81
C ILE A 308 -14.76 -1.65 -2.34
N LYS A 309 -14.85 -2.67 -1.49
CA LYS A 309 -14.90 -4.07 -1.88
C LYS A 309 -16.24 -4.59 -1.40
N ALA A 310 -17.09 -5.09 -2.30
CA ALA A 310 -18.43 -5.54 -1.96
C ALA A 310 -18.83 -6.71 -2.86
N ASP A 311 -19.87 -7.43 -2.47
CA ASP A 311 -20.37 -8.56 -3.26
C ASP A 311 -21.63 -8.16 -4.07
N ASP A 312 -22.26 -7.04 -3.70
CA ASP A 312 -23.52 -6.55 -4.27
C ASP A 312 -23.37 -5.13 -4.85
N PRO A 313 -23.47 -4.97 -6.19
CA PRO A 313 -23.42 -3.66 -6.84
C PRO A 313 -24.53 -2.69 -6.43
N ASP A 314 -25.73 -3.16 -6.14
CA ASP A 314 -26.88 -2.30 -5.83
C ASP A 314 -26.70 -1.61 -4.48
N LYS A 315 -26.15 -2.31 -3.49
CA LYS A 315 -25.78 -1.71 -2.20
C LYS A 315 -24.71 -0.64 -2.34
N VAL A 316 -23.73 -0.86 -3.21
CA VAL A 316 -22.69 0.13 -3.49
C VAL A 316 -23.29 1.35 -4.17
N SER A 317 -24.17 1.14 -5.16
CA SER A 317 -24.87 2.23 -5.85
C SER A 317 -25.75 3.04 -4.89
N SER A 318 -26.53 2.36 -4.04
CA SER A 318 -27.35 2.98 -2.99
C SER A 318 -26.49 3.75 -1.98
N PHE A 319 -25.33 3.24 -1.58
CA PHE A 319 -24.43 3.97 -0.70
C PHE A 319 -23.88 5.24 -1.36
N LEU A 320 -23.42 5.12 -2.61
CA LEU A 320 -22.80 6.23 -3.35
C LEU A 320 -23.81 7.31 -3.76
N SER A 321 -25.09 6.98 -3.96
CA SER A 321 -26.13 7.96 -4.30
C SER A 321 -26.39 8.99 -3.19
N HIS A 322 -26.05 8.66 -1.95
CA HIS A 322 -26.16 9.57 -0.80
C HIS A 322 -24.92 10.45 -0.59
N LEU A 323 -23.83 10.25 -1.34
CA LEU A 323 -22.61 11.04 -1.21
C LEU A 323 -22.56 12.12 -2.30
N ILE A 324 -22.25 13.36 -1.91
CA ILE A 324 -21.84 14.41 -2.87
C ILE A 324 -20.32 14.43 -2.89
N ILE A 325 -19.77 14.11 -4.06
CA ILE A 325 -18.35 13.86 -4.25
C ILE A 325 -17.71 14.98 -5.08
N GLU A 326 -16.48 15.36 -4.70
CA GLU A 326 -15.68 16.35 -5.40
C GLU A 326 -15.04 15.77 -6.69
N PRO A 327 -14.85 16.59 -7.73
CA PRO A 327 -14.30 16.15 -9.03
C PRO A 327 -12.82 15.76 -8.99
N THR A 328 -12.14 15.95 -7.85
CA THR A 328 -10.73 15.56 -7.63
C THR A 328 -10.57 14.23 -6.90
N MET A 329 -11.67 13.55 -6.59
CA MET A 329 -11.66 12.31 -5.83
C MET A 329 -11.31 11.12 -6.73
N ALA A 330 -10.60 10.14 -6.18
CA ALA A 330 -10.44 8.83 -6.78
C ALA A 330 -11.35 7.80 -6.10
N LEU A 331 -12.05 7.03 -6.92
CA LEU A 331 -12.95 5.97 -6.49
C LEU A 331 -12.44 4.62 -6.99
N ARG A 332 -12.38 3.63 -6.11
CA ARG A 332 -12.12 2.25 -6.49
C ARG A 332 -13.22 1.34 -5.98
N ILE A 333 -13.79 0.51 -6.83
CA ILE A 333 -14.78 -0.49 -6.46
C ILE A 333 -14.28 -1.85 -6.93
N ARG A 334 -14.36 -2.84 -6.05
CA ARG A 334 -14.04 -4.23 -6.35
C ARG A 334 -15.22 -5.12 -5.99
N TYR A 335 -15.67 -5.90 -6.95
CA TYR A 335 -16.74 -6.86 -6.77
C TYR A 335 -16.17 -8.28 -6.67
N ASN A 336 -16.47 -8.99 -5.58
CA ASN A 336 -16.14 -10.42 -5.52
C ASN A 336 -17.29 -11.23 -6.10
N TYR A 337 -16.95 -12.18 -6.97
CA TYR A 337 -17.79 -13.33 -7.32
C TYR A 337 -19.29 -13.03 -7.39
N SER A 338 -19.69 -12.00 -8.14
CA SER A 338 -21.10 -11.64 -8.30
C SER A 338 -21.77 -12.69 -9.18
N ARG A 339 -22.29 -13.75 -8.56
CA ARG A 339 -23.07 -14.77 -9.29
C ARG A 339 -24.39 -14.21 -9.85
N ILE A 340 -24.81 -13.03 -9.36
CA ILE A 340 -26.20 -12.56 -9.49
C ILE A 340 -26.34 -11.40 -10.48
N THR A 341 -25.32 -10.56 -10.64
CA THR A 341 -25.42 -9.34 -11.45
C THR A 341 -24.31 -9.27 -12.48
N MET A 342 -24.69 -9.23 -13.76
CA MET A 342 -23.74 -8.98 -14.83
C MET A 342 -23.29 -7.51 -14.79
N PRO A 343 -22.05 -7.20 -15.23
CA PRO A 343 -21.61 -5.81 -15.36
C PRO A 343 -22.62 -4.95 -16.12
N SER A 344 -23.22 -5.47 -17.20
CA SER A 344 -24.20 -4.76 -18.04
C SER A 344 -25.39 -4.15 -17.31
N ASP A 345 -25.80 -4.72 -16.18
CA ASP A 345 -26.96 -4.24 -15.44
C ASP A 345 -26.60 -3.13 -14.44
N TYR A 346 -25.30 -2.95 -14.19
CA TYR A 346 -24.81 -1.98 -13.24
C TYR A 346 -24.81 -0.57 -13.83
N LYS A 347 -25.45 0.36 -13.13
CA LYS A 347 -25.41 1.79 -13.44
C LYS A 347 -24.71 2.55 -12.33
N LEU A 348 -23.73 3.36 -12.70
CA LEU A 348 -23.14 4.30 -11.76
C LEU A 348 -24.20 5.32 -11.35
N PRO A 349 -24.32 5.64 -10.06
CA PRO A 349 -25.27 6.65 -9.62
C PRO A 349 -24.86 8.03 -10.14
N ASP A 350 -25.85 8.88 -10.43
CA ASP A 350 -25.65 10.25 -10.92
C ASP A 350 -24.75 11.10 -10.01
N SER A 351 -24.66 10.75 -8.73
CA SER A 351 -23.77 11.38 -7.75
C SER A 351 -22.29 11.29 -8.10
N LEU A 352 -21.90 10.37 -9.00
CA LEU A 352 -20.53 10.22 -9.49
C LEU A 352 -20.23 11.08 -10.72
N THR A 353 -21.22 11.79 -11.27
CA THR A 353 -21.04 12.72 -12.41
C THR A 353 -19.81 13.63 -12.24
N PRO A 354 -19.54 14.24 -11.07
CA PRO A 354 -18.38 15.13 -10.92
C PRO A 354 -17.04 14.44 -11.17
N ILE A 355 -16.92 13.14 -10.89
CA ILE A 355 -15.71 12.36 -11.17
C ILE A 355 -15.70 11.87 -12.61
N THR A 356 -16.84 11.50 -13.18
CA THR A 356 -16.92 10.83 -14.49
C THR A 356 -16.92 11.79 -15.68
N GLU A 357 -17.49 12.99 -15.55
CA GLU A 357 -17.51 14.01 -16.60
C GLU A 357 -16.11 14.45 -17.09
N PRO A 358 -15.11 14.72 -16.21
CA PRO A 358 -13.78 15.13 -16.66
C PRO A 358 -12.91 13.97 -17.18
N ILE A 359 -13.39 12.73 -17.16
CA ILE A 359 -12.61 11.57 -17.61
C ILE A 359 -12.32 11.69 -19.10
N SER A 360 -11.04 11.56 -19.42
CA SER A 360 -10.53 11.61 -20.79
C SER A 360 -9.80 10.34 -21.20
N HIS A 361 -9.42 9.47 -20.24
CA HIS A 361 -8.73 8.22 -20.54
C HIS A 361 -9.51 7.05 -19.96
N LEU A 362 -9.63 5.98 -20.73
CA LEU A 362 -10.23 4.73 -20.29
C LEU A 362 -9.30 3.57 -20.64
N THR A 363 -9.10 2.67 -19.69
CA THR A 363 -8.45 1.39 -19.92
C THR A 363 -9.34 0.26 -19.44
N VAL A 364 -9.51 -0.72 -20.30
CA VAL A 364 -10.20 -1.97 -20.03
C VAL A 364 -9.16 -3.08 -20.04
N ILE A 365 -9.02 -3.78 -18.92
CA ILE A 365 -8.07 -4.88 -18.75
C ILE A 365 -8.87 -6.13 -18.44
N ARG A 366 -8.76 -7.19 -19.25
CA ARG A 366 -9.26 -8.52 -18.86
C ARG A 366 -8.11 -9.48 -18.72
N ARG A 367 -8.12 -10.20 -17.60
CA ARG A 367 -7.14 -11.21 -17.27
C ARG A 367 -7.79 -12.46 -16.69
N GLY A 368 -7.88 -13.52 -17.50
CA GLY A 368 -8.62 -14.73 -17.14
C GLY A 368 -10.06 -14.38 -16.74
N ILE A 369 -10.36 -14.58 -15.45
CA ILE A 369 -11.67 -14.27 -14.84
C ILE A 369 -11.81 -12.84 -14.31
N SER A 370 -10.74 -12.04 -14.28
CA SER A 370 -10.77 -10.66 -13.80
C SER A 370 -11.03 -9.70 -14.95
N LEU A 371 -11.97 -8.78 -14.75
CA LEU A 371 -12.25 -7.68 -15.65
C LEU A 371 -12.11 -6.37 -14.88
N LYS A 372 -11.23 -5.49 -15.36
CA LYS A 372 -10.91 -4.22 -14.72
C LYS A 372 -11.15 -3.08 -15.69
N PHE A 373 -11.74 -2.02 -15.16
CA PHE A 373 -12.00 -0.78 -15.87
C PHE A 373 -11.32 0.30 -15.07
N ILE A 374 -10.44 1.05 -15.70
CA ILE A 374 -9.70 2.12 -15.06
C ILE A 374 -9.88 3.34 -15.95
N ALA A 375 -10.59 4.33 -15.44
CA ALA A 375 -10.85 5.56 -16.18
C ALA A 375 -10.33 6.74 -15.36
N ALA A 376 -9.63 7.67 -16.00
CA ALA A 376 -8.95 8.76 -15.32
C ALA A 376 -9.04 10.08 -16.10
N SER A 377 -9.00 11.16 -15.34
CA SER A 377 -8.77 12.52 -15.80
C SER A 377 -7.39 12.99 -15.30
N SER A 378 -7.05 14.25 -15.53
CA SER A 378 -5.85 14.86 -14.94
C SER A 378 -5.94 15.07 -13.42
N THR A 379 -7.13 14.94 -12.81
CA THR A 379 -7.36 15.26 -11.38
C THR A 379 -8.05 14.17 -10.58
N SER A 380 -8.71 13.21 -11.23
CA SER A 380 -9.52 12.17 -10.60
C SER A 380 -9.47 10.85 -11.37
N GLY A 381 -10.06 9.81 -10.80
CA GLY A 381 -10.22 8.56 -11.51
C GLY A 381 -11.20 7.62 -10.85
N ILE A 382 -11.67 6.66 -11.63
CA ILE A 382 -12.52 5.57 -11.19
C ILE A 382 -11.91 4.25 -11.65
N ALA A 383 -11.78 3.30 -10.72
CA ALA A 383 -11.30 1.96 -11.01
C ALA A 383 -12.34 0.94 -10.53
N LEU A 384 -12.82 0.09 -11.42
CA LEU A 384 -13.81 -0.93 -11.15
C LEU A 384 -13.21 -2.29 -11.48
N ASP A 385 -13.27 -3.23 -10.54
CA ASP A 385 -12.60 -4.55 -10.63
C ASP A 385 -13.63 -5.64 -10.35
N TRP A 386 -13.95 -6.44 -11.36
CA TRP A 386 -14.85 -7.59 -11.24
C TRP A 386 -14.06 -8.89 -11.28
N MET A 387 -14.37 -9.79 -10.35
CA MET A 387 -13.95 -11.19 -10.43
C MET A 387 -15.12 -12.06 -10.89
N VAL A 388 -15.08 -12.48 -12.15
CA VAL A 388 -16.18 -13.17 -12.84
C VAL A 388 -15.92 -14.68 -12.82
N SER A 389 -16.50 -15.42 -11.87
CA SER A 389 -16.10 -16.83 -11.65
C SER A 389 -16.45 -17.79 -12.79
N TYR A 390 -17.45 -17.54 -13.63
CA TYR A 390 -17.89 -18.48 -14.68
C TYR A 390 -18.65 -17.77 -15.82
N CYS A 391 -18.07 -16.74 -16.45
CA CYS A 391 -18.61 -16.25 -17.73
C CYS A 391 -18.20 -17.22 -18.83
N GLU A 392 -18.96 -18.29 -19.03
CA GLU A 392 -18.94 -19.06 -20.27
C GLU A 392 -19.45 -18.12 -21.38
N ASP A 393 -18.54 -17.47 -22.11
CA ASP A 393 -18.73 -16.68 -23.33
C ASP A 393 -19.93 -15.71 -23.41
N GLN A 394 -20.63 -15.43 -22.31
CA GLN A 394 -21.73 -14.48 -22.31
C GLN A 394 -21.17 -13.07 -22.54
N ASP A 395 -21.73 -12.45 -23.58
CA ASP A 395 -21.33 -11.16 -24.13
C ASP A 395 -21.32 -10.09 -23.03
N LEU A 396 -20.13 -9.65 -22.63
CA LEU A 396 -19.97 -8.42 -21.86
C LEU A 396 -20.38 -7.25 -22.78
N SER A 397 -21.68 -6.96 -22.88
CA SER A 397 -22.18 -5.89 -23.75
C SER A 397 -21.40 -4.60 -23.50
N LEU A 398 -20.79 -4.05 -24.55
CA LEU A 398 -20.02 -2.81 -24.46
C LEU A 398 -20.91 -1.57 -24.34
N SER A 399 -22.24 -1.74 -24.45
CA SER A 399 -23.18 -0.72 -23.98
C SER A 399 -22.95 -0.35 -22.51
N PHE A 400 -22.41 -1.29 -21.73
CA PHE A 400 -22.07 -1.07 -20.33
C PHE A 400 -21.16 0.16 -20.12
N TYR A 401 -20.19 0.40 -21.00
CA TYR A 401 -19.24 1.51 -20.83
C TYR A 401 -19.92 2.84 -21.14
N SER A 402 -20.77 2.86 -22.17
CA SER A 402 -21.59 4.03 -22.53
C SER A 402 -22.57 4.36 -21.41
N ASP A 403 -23.15 3.35 -20.75
CA ASP A 403 -24.04 3.52 -19.61
C ASP A 403 -23.30 3.92 -18.33
N MET A 404 -22.06 3.46 -18.17
CA MET A 404 -21.22 3.75 -17.01
C MET A 404 -20.59 5.15 -17.08
N LEU A 405 -20.15 5.58 -18.27
CA LEU A 405 -19.48 6.86 -18.49
C LEU A 405 -20.21 7.72 -19.54
N PRO A 406 -21.53 7.96 -19.41
CA PRO A 406 -22.34 8.59 -20.47
C PRO A 406 -21.94 10.04 -20.76
N ARG A 407 -21.24 10.69 -19.83
CA ARG A 407 -20.80 12.10 -19.93
C ARG A 407 -19.28 12.26 -20.10
N ALA A 408 -18.53 11.16 -20.12
CA ALA A 408 -17.08 11.24 -20.25
C ALA A 408 -16.69 11.69 -21.67
N ARG A 409 -15.67 12.54 -21.76
CA ARG A 409 -15.10 12.99 -23.03
C ARG A 409 -13.83 12.20 -23.31
N LEU A 410 -14.00 10.90 -23.55
CA LEU A 410 -12.88 9.99 -23.76
C LEU A 410 -12.08 10.44 -24.99
N GLN A 411 -10.80 10.73 -24.78
CA GLN A 411 -9.82 11.07 -25.81
C GLN A 411 -8.97 9.86 -26.17
N GLU A 412 -8.65 9.03 -25.18
CA GLU A 412 -7.85 7.84 -25.34
C GLU A 412 -8.51 6.64 -24.67
N VAL A 413 -8.59 5.52 -25.41
CA VAL A 413 -9.14 4.27 -24.90
C VAL A 413 -8.17 3.13 -25.14
N SER A 414 -7.93 2.32 -24.11
CA SER A 414 -7.01 1.19 -24.14
C SER A 414 -7.73 -0.12 -23.84
N PHE A 415 -7.58 -1.11 -24.71
CA PHE A 415 -8.04 -2.48 -24.49
C PHE A 415 -6.83 -3.40 -24.32
N VAL A 416 -6.61 -3.84 -23.09
CA VAL A 416 -5.48 -4.72 -22.72
C VAL A 416 -6.04 -6.08 -22.35
N TRP A 417 -5.73 -7.10 -23.16
CA TRP A 417 -6.15 -8.47 -22.88
C TRP A 417 -4.94 -9.33 -22.53
N VAL A 418 -5.00 -9.97 -21.36
CA VAL A 418 -3.88 -10.73 -20.81
C VAL A 418 -4.37 -12.14 -20.48
N ASN A 419 -3.82 -13.18 -21.10
CA ASN A 419 -4.17 -14.58 -20.76
C ASN A 419 -5.69 -14.90 -20.76
N SER A 420 -6.47 -14.33 -21.68
CA SER A 420 -7.86 -14.75 -21.81
C SER A 420 -7.96 -15.91 -22.79
N TYR A 421 -8.66 -16.97 -22.40
CA TYR A 421 -9.04 -18.06 -23.28
C TYR A 421 -10.20 -17.68 -24.22
N SER A 422 -10.96 -16.65 -23.85
CA SER A 422 -12.08 -16.16 -24.64
C SER A 422 -11.56 -15.27 -25.77
N LYS A 423 -11.85 -15.70 -27.00
CA LYS A 423 -11.46 -15.00 -28.24
C LYS A 423 -12.43 -13.89 -28.61
N SER A 424 -13.68 -13.96 -28.17
CA SER A 424 -14.68 -12.94 -28.51
C SER A 424 -14.38 -11.63 -27.79
N LEU A 425 -14.15 -10.59 -28.59
CA LEU A 425 -14.57 -9.25 -28.17
C LEU A 425 -16.08 -9.27 -28.04
N PRO A 426 -16.64 -8.50 -27.11
CA PRO A 426 -18.05 -8.23 -27.20
C PRO A 426 -18.32 -7.50 -28.51
N PRO A 427 -19.42 -7.82 -29.20
CA PRO A 427 -19.79 -7.12 -30.43
C PRO A 427 -20.01 -5.62 -30.15
N ASP A 428 -19.76 -4.81 -31.16
CA ASP A 428 -20.08 -3.38 -31.21
C ASP A 428 -19.15 -2.47 -30.37
N LEU A 429 -17.88 -2.86 -30.18
CA LEU A 429 -16.91 -2.07 -29.42
C LEU A 429 -16.73 -0.66 -29.95
N ALA A 430 -16.34 -0.55 -31.21
CA ALA A 430 -16.08 0.71 -31.87
C ALA A 430 -17.34 1.57 -31.94
N GLN A 431 -18.53 0.95 -32.00
CA GLN A 431 -19.81 1.64 -32.02
C GLN A 431 -20.20 2.21 -30.63
N ALA A 432 -19.83 1.54 -29.55
CA ALA A 432 -20.10 1.99 -28.18
C ALA A 432 -19.19 3.15 -27.73
N LEU A 433 -18.04 3.32 -28.40
CA LEU A 433 -17.08 4.38 -28.09
C LEU A 433 -17.58 5.77 -28.55
N PRO A 434 -17.36 6.82 -27.75
CA PRO A 434 -17.83 8.16 -28.09
C PRO A 434 -17.02 8.76 -29.23
N ASP A 435 -17.65 9.67 -29.98
CA ASP A 435 -17.01 10.36 -31.10
C ASP A 435 -15.73 11.11 -30.72
N SER A 436 -15.55 11.47 -29.44
CA SER A 436 -14.37 12.20 -28.95
C SER A 436 -13.08 11.39 -28.93
N VAL A 437 -13.14 10.06 -29.10
CA VAL A 437 -11.96 9.19 -29.02
C VAL A 437 -11.02 9.51 -30.19
N GLY A 438 -9.85 10.06 -29.88
CA GLY A 438 -8.79 10.37 -30.85
C GLY A 438 -7.74 9.27 -30.96
N THR A 439 -7.53 8.51 -29.89
CA THR A 439 -6.54 7.44 -29.80
C THR A 439 -7.17 6.15 -29.28
N LEU A 440 -6.94 5.05 -30.00
CA LEU A 440 -7.35 3.70 -29.58
C LEU A 440 -6.11 2.83 -29.43
N ASN A 441 -5.87 2.30 -28.23
CA ASN A 441 -4.85 1.30 -27.96
C ASN A 441 -5.49 -0.09 -27.90
N THR A 442 -5.01 -1.04 -28.69
CA THR A 442 -5.60 -2.37 -28.78
C THR A 442 -4.55 -3.46 -28.89
N SER A 443 -4.87 -4.67 -28.42
CA SER A 443 -4.05 -5.88 -28.61
C SER A 443 -4.14 -6.37 -30.06
N THR A 444 -3.09 -7.04 -30.54
CA THR A 444 -3.09 -7.70 -31.86
C THR A 444 -4.22 -8.70 -32.06
N VAL A 445 -4.69 -9.34 -30.99
CA VAL A 445 -5.79 -10.32 -31.02
C VAL A 445 -7.11 -9.69 -31.52
N TYR A 446 -7.22 -8.37 -31.42
CA TYR A 446 -8.46 -7.64 -31.67
C TYR A 446 -8.56 -6.92 -33.00
N LEU A 447 -7.49 -6.94 -33.77
CA LEU A 447 -7.51 -6.31 -35.07
C LEU A 447 -8.52 -6.96 -36.03
N GLU A 448 -8.69 -8.29 -35.98
CA GLU A 448 -9.68 -8.98 -36.81
C GLU A 448 -11.12 -8.50 -36.49
N TYR A 449 -11.46 -8.32 -35.21
CA TYR A 449 -12.78 -7.81 -34.80
C TYR A 449 -12.99 -6.34 -35.17
N LEU A 450 -11.96 -5.51 -34.98
CA LEU A 450 -12.04 -4.10 -35.36
C LEU A 450 -12.23 -3.94 -36.87
N VAL A 451 -11.66 -4.82 -37.69
CA VAL A 451 -11.93 -4.83 -39.14
C VAL A 451 -13.43 -4.93 -39.37
N ASP A 452 -14.09 -5.93 -38.78
CA ASP A 452 -15.52 -6.18 -38.96
C ASP A 452 -16.37 -4.99 -38.52
N GLU A 453 -16.06 -4.39 -37.36
CA GLU A 453 -16.83 -3.26 -36.82
C GLU A 453 -16.65 -1.95 -37.62
N PHE A 454 -15.44 -1.66 -38.12
CA PHE A 454 -15.22 -0.54 -39.02
C PHE A 454 -15.74 -0.81 -40.46
N GLY A 455 -16.30 -2.00 -40.71
CA GLY A 455 -16.75 -2.48 -42.02
C GLY A 455 -18.23 -2.35 -42.34
N LEU A 456 -19.05 -1.98 -41.37
CA LEU A 456 -20.49 -1.87 -41.59
C LEU A 456 -20.79 -0.66 -42.49
N ASP A 457 -21.77 -0.78 -43.39
CA ASP A 457 -22.22 0.27 -44.33
C ASP A 457 -22.92 1.47 -43.63
N GLY A 458 -22.49 1.81 -42.41
CA GLY A 458 -23.06 2.84 -41.54
C GLY A 458 -22.11 4.03 -41.29
N PRO A 459 -22.50 4.94 -40.38
CA PRO A 459 -21.60 6.01 -39.94
C PRO A 459 -20.33 5.40 -39.32
N ALA A 460 -19.19 6.04 -39.60
CA ALA A 460 -17.91 5.58 -39.09
C ALA A 460 -17.92 5.58 -37.55
N PRO A 461 -17.68 4.44 -36.88
CA PRO A 461 -17.53 4.46 -35.44
C PRO A 461 -16.30 5.29 -35.07
N CYS A 462 -16.39 6.11 -34.01
CA CYS A 462 -15.35 7.04 -33.61
C CYS A 462 -14.83 7.91 -34.78
N PRO A 463 -15.62 8.85 -35.31
CA PRO A 463 -15.21 9.69 -36.44
C PRO A 463 -13.92 10.48 -36.19
N ASN A 464 -13.58 10.80 -34.93
CA ASN A 464 -12.33 11.51 -34.59
C ASN A 464 -11.14 10.59 -34.31
N LEU A 465 -11.29 9.26 -34.43
CA LEU A 465 -10.19 8.33 -34.22
C LEU A 465 -9.13 8.56 -35.30
N ALA A 466 -8.02 9.15 -34.88
CA ALA A 466 -6.89 9.52 -35.73
C ALA A 466 -5.68 8.61 -35.51
N THR A 467 -5.52 8.07 -34.30
CA THR A 467 -4.38 7.23 -33.93
C THR A 467 -4.82 5.86 -33.48
N LEU A 468 -4.28 4.82 -34.12
CA LEU A 468 -4.46 3.42 -33.69
C LEU A 468 -3.13 2.86 -33.21
N ARG A 469 -3.01 2.58 -31.91
CA ARG A 469 -1.83 1.96 -31.30
C ARG A 469 -2.08 0.47 -31.12
N VAL A 470 -1.23 -0.35 -31.72
CA VAL A 470 -1.30 -1.81 -31.67
C VAL A 470 -0.23 -2.33 -30.71
N MET A 471 -0.68 -2.96 -29.64
CA MET A 471 0.14 -3.60 -28.62
C MET A 471 0.48 -5.04 -29.02
N ILE A 472 1.77 -5.31 -29.23
CA ILE A 472 2.30 -6.61 -29.63
C ILE A 472 2.95 -7.31 -28.43
N ASP A 473 2.30 -8.36 -27.91
CA ASP A 473 2.84 -9.24 -26.87
C ASP A 473 3.52 -10.47 -27.49
N ARG A 474 4.85 -10.45 -27.62
CA ARG A 474 5.60 -11.55 -28.24
C ARG A 474 5.82 -12.76 -27.34
N GLN A 475 5.71 -12.64 -26.02
CA GLN A 475 5.93 -13.79 -25.14
C GLN A 475 4.84 -14.86 -25.30
N ARG A 476 3.70 -14.48 -25.86
CA ARG A 476 2.54 -15.36 -26.09
C ARG A 476 2.27 -15.71 -27.56
N SER A 477 3.09 -15.17 -28.46
CA SER A 477 3.01 -15.25 -29.93
C SER A 477 3.06 -16.65 -30.56
N ARG A 478 2.97 -17.75 -29.80
CA ARG A 478 2.63 -19.04 -30.42
C ARG A 478 1.15 -19.12 -30.83
N ALA A 479 0.27 -18.32 -30.23
CA ALA A 479 -1.18 -18.31 -30.52
C ALA A 479 -1.71 -16.99 -31.12
N ASP A 480 -0.98 -15.88 -31.00
CA ASP A 480 -1.41 -14.58 -31.53
C ASP A 480 -1.33 -14.53 -33.05
N LEU A 481 -2.13 -13.65 -33.67
CA LEU A 481 -2.09 -13.37 -35.11
C LEU A 481 -0.63 -13.29 -35.57
N ALA A 482 -0.23 -14.19 -36.47
CA ALA A 482 1.07 -14.09 -37.12
C ALA A 482 1.22 -12.65 -37.62
N LEU A 483 2.43 -12.08 -37.51
CA LEU A 483 2.70 -10.70 -37.94
C LEU A 483 2.22 -10.42 -39.37
N SER A 484 2.15 -11.46 -40.20
CA SER A 484 1.59 -11.46 -41.56
C SER A 484 0.09 -11.14 -41.65
N LYS A 485 -0.69 -11.31 -40.57
CA LYS A 485 -2.12 -10.99 -40.50
C LYS A 485 -2.41 -9.59 -39.96
N ILE A 486 -1.53 -9.05 -39.11
CA ILE A 486 -1.68 -7.71 -38.51
C ILE A 486 -1.74 -6.62 -39.58
N CYS A 487 -0.81 -6.63 -40.54
CA CYS A 487 -0.74 -5.60 -41.59
C CYS A 487 -1.97 -5.61 -42.52
N PRO A 488 -2.48 -6.76 -43.00
CA PRO A 488 -3.74 -6.82 -43.73
C PRO A 488 -4.91 -6.21 -42.97
N CYS A 489 -5.12 -6.58 -41.69
CA CYS A 489 -6.22 -6.02 -40.89
C CYS A 489 -6.11 -4.49 -40.76
N LEU A 490 -4.91 -3.98 -40.49
CA LEU A 490 -4.68 -2.53 -40.38
C LEU A 490 -4.87 -1.79 -41.71
N THR A 491 -4.46 -2.41 -42.82
CA THR A 491 -4.66 -1.85 -44.16
C THR A 491 -6.16 -1.74 -44.45
N GLU A 492 -6.91 -2.81 -44.15
CA GLU A 492 -8.34 -2.86 -44.35
C GLU A 492 -9.10 -1.86 -43.46
N ILE A 493 -8.72 -1.73 -42.17
CA ILE A 493 -9.28 -0.69 -41.29
C ILE A 493 -9.00 0.71 -41.85
N ALA A 494 -7.75 0.98 -42.27
CA ALA A 494 -7.37 2.28 -42.81
C ALA A 494 -8.14 2.63 -44.11
N GLU A 495 -8.29 1.68 -45.03
CA GLU A 495 -9.04 1.85 -46.28
C GLU A 495 -10.53 2.07 -46.03
N ARG A 496 -11.14 1.28 -45.14
CA ARG A 496 -12.55 1.42 -44.76
C ARG A 496 -12.80 2.80 -44.15
N ARG A 497 -11.94 3.23 -43.23
CA ARG A 497 -12.02 4.56 -42.59
C ARG A 497 -11.79 5.73 -43.55
N GLU A 498 -10.85 5.61 -44.49
CA GLU A 498 -10.65 6.62 -45.54
C GLU A 498 -11.88 6.75 -46.44
N LYS A 499 -12.49 5.62 -46.84
CA LYS A 499 -13.69 5.58 -47.70
C LYS A 499 -14.88 6.32 -47.08
N VAL A 500 -15.04 6.28 -45.76
CA VAL A 500 -16.10 6.99 -45.01
C VAL A 500 -15.70 8.42 -44.61
N GLY A 501 -14.51 8.90 -45.01
CA GLY A 501 -14.07 10.27 -44.76
C GLY A 501 -13.39 10.52 -43.41
N HIS A 502 -13.02 9.46 -42.68
CA HIS A 502 -12.41 9.53 -41.35
C HIS A 502 -11.05 8.80 -41.29
N PRO A 503 -10.07 9.15 -42.15
CA PRO A 503 -8.84 8.39 -42.32
C PRO A 503 -7.98 8.36 -41.05
N LEU A 504 -7.30 7.24 -40.82
CA LEU A 504 -6.27 7.12 -39.78
C LEU A 504 -5.04 7.96 -40.14
N GLN A 505 -4.63 8.81 -39.21
CA GLN A 505 -3.44 9.65 -39.36
C GLN A 505 -2.18 8.90 -38.92
N CYS A 506 -2.27 8.14 -37.84
CA CYS A 506 -1.11 7.51 -37.22
C CYS A 506 -1.41 6.06 -36.81
N VAL A 507 -0.52 5.14 -37.16
CA VAL A 507 -0.51 3.78 -36.61
C VAL A 507 0.78 3.59 -35.82
N ILE A 508 0.66 3.22 -34.55
CA ILE A 508 1.80 3.03 -33.65
C ILE A 508 1.91 1.54 -33.31
N PHE A 509 3.04 0.92 -33.65
CA PHE A 509 3.34 -0.45 -33.21
C PHE A 509 4.11 -0.41 -31.90
N ALA A 510 3.44 -0.74 -30.80
CA ALA A 510 4.03 -0.79 -29.47
C ALA A 510 4.40 -2.24 -29.10
N SER A 511 5.69 -2.52 -28.92
CA SER A 511 6.19 -3.83 -28.51
C SER A 511 6.67 -3.82 -27.07
N PHE A 512 6.37 -4.90 -26.34
CA PHE A 512 6.78 -5.07 -24.93
C PHE A 512 7.87 -6.13 -24.79
N ASN A 513 8.75 -5.94 -23.80
CA ASN A 513 9.86 -6.83 -23.39
C ASN A 513 11.22 -6.60 -24.07
N ASN A 514 11.59 -5.35 -24.37
CA ASN A 514 12.97 -4.94 -24.76
C ASN A 514 13.57 -5.72 -25.95
N GLU A 515 12.75 -6.21 -26.89
CA GLU A 515 13.31 -6.69 -28.14
C GLU A 515 13.70 -5.50 -29.03
N ASP A 516 14.84 -5.66 -29.69
CA ASP A 516 15.39 -4.67 -30.61
C ASP A 516 14.37 -4.37 -31.72
N GLY A 517 13.95 -3.11 -31.83
CA GLY A 517 12.91 -2.65 -32.76
C GLY A 517 13.24 -3.00 -34.22
N GLU A 518 14.51 -3.21 -34.54
CA GLU A 518 14.96 -3.67 -35.87
C GLU A 518 14.43 -5.08 -36.25
N LYS A 519 14.03 -5.91 -35.27
CA LYS A 519 13.41 -7.23 -35.50
C LYS A 519 11.90 -7.17 -35.76
N LEU A 520 11.29 -5.99 -35.65
CA LEU A 520 9.90 -5.72 -36.04
C LEU A 520 9.83 -5.17 -37.47
N LYS A 521 10.73 -5.60 -38.37
CA LYS A 521 10.52 -5.50 -39.81
C LYS A 521 9.29 -6.34 -40.19
N LEU A 522 8.10 -5.83 -39.88
CA LEU A 522 6.84 -6.38 -40.33
C LEU A 522 6.85 -6.23 -41.85
N SER A 523 7.22 -7.31 -42.54
CA SER A 523 7.12 -7.40 -43.99
C SER A 523 5.66 -7.11 -44.36
N GLY A 524 5.38 -5.91 -44.85
CA GLY A 524 4.00 -5.44 -45.07
C GLY A 524 3.69 -4.04 -44.59
N ILE A 525 4.54 -3.38 -43.78
CA ILE A 525 4.29 -1.98 -43.36
C ILE A 525 4.13 -1.03 -44.56
N ASN A 526 4.93 -1.23 -45.61
CA ASN A 526 4.84 -0.46 -46.84
C ASN A 526 3.47 -0.62 -47.55
N ALA A 527 2.64 -1.59 -47.14
CA ALA A 527 1.27 -1.74 -47.61
C ALA A 527 0.29 -0.75 -46.96
N LEU A 528 0.63 -0.15 -45.80
CA LEU A 528 -0.18 0.88 -45.12
C LEU A 528 -0.08 2.25 -45.81
N LYS A 529 -0.20 2.29 -47.14
CA LYS A 529 -0.05 3.52 -47.97
C LYS A 529 -1.10 4.59 -47.66
N ARG A 530 -2.19 4.22 -46.99
CA ARG A 530 -3.31 5.09 -46.63
C ARG A 530 -3.18 5.73 -45.24
N VAL A 531 -2.21 5.28 -44.45
CA VAL A 531 -1.90 5.89 -43.15
C VAL A 531 -0.82 6.93 -43.35
N VAL A 532 -1.03 8.14 -42.84
CA VAL A 532 -0.08 9.26 -43.02
C VAL A 532 1.27 8.97 -42.33
N ARG A 533 1.22 8.37 -41.14
CA ARG A 533 2.41 8.11 -40.32
C ARG A 533 2.36 6.74 -39.66
N VAL A 534 3.47 6.02 -39.71
CA VAL A 534 3.65 4.75 -38.99
C VAL A 534 4.83 4.89 -38.04
N GLU A 535 4.60 4.61 -36.75
CA GLU A 535 5.61 4.74 -35.69
C GLU A 535 5.85 3.40 -34.99
N TYR A 536 7.03 3.27 -34.38
CA TYR A 536 7.43 2.10 -33.60
C TYR A 536 7.84 2.57 -32.22
N GLU A 537 7.29 1.91 -31.20
CA GLU A 537 7.66 2.14 -29.82
C GLU A 537 8.07 0.82 -29.18
N ALA A 538 9.26 0.79 -28.59
CA ALA A 538 9.72 -0.31 -27.77
C ALA A 538 9.55 0.09 -26.30
N HIS A 539 8.78 -0.71 -25.56
CA HIS A 539 8.54 -0.48 -24.14
C HIS A 539 9.10 -1.63 -23.31
N SER A 540 9.71 -1.28 -22.18
CA SER A 540 10.11 -2.27 -21.18
C SER A 540 8.92 -2.82 -20.39
N GLU A 541 7.83 -2.06 -20.31
CA GLU A 541 6.59 -2.37 -19.58
C GLU A 541 5.37 -1.94 -20.41
N LEU A 542 4.17 -2.46 -20.12
CA LEU A 542 2.94 -1.98 -20.78
C LEU A 542 2.83 -0.44 -20.64
N PRO A 543 2.39 0.32 -21.66
CA PRO A 543 2.42 1.77 -21.65
C PRO A 543 1.39 2.24 -20.63
N ALA A 544 1.82 2.83 -19.53
CA ALA A 544 0.90 3.22 -18.48
C ALA A 544 0.02 4.38 -18.94
N MET A 545 -1.30 4.27 -18.70
CA MET A 545 -2.21 5.41 -18.79
C MET A 545 -1.72 6.52 -17.85
N GLU A 546 -1.74 7.78 -18.32
CA GLU A 546 -1.47 8.90 -17.41
C GLU A 546 -2.54 8.95 -16.32
N MET A 547 -2.10 8.96 -15.06
CA MET A 547 -2.99 8.95 -13.91
C MET A 547 -2.62 10.08 -12.95
N PRO A 548 -3.62 10.72 -12.32
CA PRO A 548 -3.36 11.78 -11.37
C PRO A 548 -2.71 11.21 -10.11
N ALA A 549 -2.02 12.07 -9.36
CA ALA A 549 -1.32 11.68 -8.13
C ALA A 549 -2.23 10.93 -7.14
N VAL A 550 -3.51 11.32 -7.04
CA VAL A 550 -4.48 10.69 -6.13
C VAL A 550 -4.71 9.19 -6.42
N CYS A 551 -4.55 8.76 -7.69
CA CYS A 551 -4.65 7.37 -8.12
C CYS A 551 -3.33 6.59 -7.93
N THR A 552 -2.20 7.29 -7.90
CA THR A 552 -0.86 6.66 -7.94
C THR A 552 -0.10 6.68 -6.62
N THR A 553 -0.44 7.59 -5.70
CA THR A 553 0.12 7.61 -4.34
C THR A 553 -0.49 6.47 -3.52
N GLY A 554 0.12 5.28 -3.61
CA GLY A 554 -0.27 4.12 -2.82
C GLY A 554 0.06 4.33 -1.34
N ASP A 555 -0.90 4.10 -0.45
CA ASP A 555 -0.73 4.24 1.00
C ASP A 555 -1.13 2.99 1.80
N GLY A 556 -1.39 1.87 1.14
CA GLY A 556 -1.70 0.59 1.78
C GLY A 556 -2.03 -0.53 0.79
N SER A 557 -2.30 -1.72 1.31
CA SER A 557 -2.57 -2.93 0.52
C SER A 557 -3.85 -2.87 -0.33
N TRP A 558 -4.85 -2.09 0.08
CA TRP A 558 -6.14 -1.98 -0.63
C TRP A 558 -6.23 -0.75 -1.55
N TRP A 559 -5.33 0.22 -1.38
CA TRP A 559 -5.07 1.30 -2.34
C TRP A 559 -3.65 1.18 -2.89
N PRO A 560 -3.30 0.07 -3.58
CA PRO A 560 -2.05 0.02 -4.32
C PRO A 560 -2.08 1.10 -5.38
N SER A 561 -0.90 1.64 -5.71
CA SER A 561 -0.75 2.51 -6.86
C SER A 561 -1.42 1.87 -8.08
N TRP A 562 -2.29 2.59 -8.78
CA TRP A 562 -2.95 2.02 -9.96
C TRP A 562 -1.93 1.71 -11.07
N ASN A 563 -0.78 2.39 -11.07
CA ASN A 563 0.39 2.02 -11.89
C ASN A 563 0.91 0.61 -11.58
N TYR A 564 0.83 0.15 -10.34
CA TYR A 564 1.23 -1.20 -9.98
C TYR A 564 0.26 -2.24 -10.55
N GLN A 565 -1.05 -1.95 -10.55
CA GLN A 565 -2.04 -2.85 -11.15
C GLN A 565 -1.87 -3.00 -12.66
N TRP A 566 -1.35 -1.95 -13.31
CA TRP A 566 -0.93 -1.98 -14.70
C TRP A 566 0.25 -2.92 -14.92
N LYS A 567 1.28 -2.82 -14.07
CA LYS A 567 2.49 -3.66 -14.12
C LYS A 567 2.22 -5.12 -13.78
N ASP A 568 1.37 -5.36 -12.79
CA ASP A 568 0.97 -6.70 -12.36
C ASP A 568 0.17 -7.46 -13.42
N ALA A 569 -0.33 -6.81 -14.47
CA ALA A 569 -0.88 -7.48 -15.64
C ALA A 569 0.15 -8.33 -16.40
N GLY A 570 1.45 -8.26 -16.04
CA GLY A 570 2.48 -9.15 -16.56
C GLY A 570 2.27 -10.64 -16.19
N PRO A 571 2.89 -11.57 -16.94
CA PRO A 571 2.64 -13.01 -16.85
C PRO A 571 3.06 -13.71 -15.53
N GLY A 572 3.66 -13.02 -14.55
CA GLY A 572 4.40 -13.67 -13.45
C GLY A 572 3.80 -13.66 -12.05
N ILE A 573 2.66 -13.00 -11.80
CA ILE A 573 2.10 -12.87 -10.44
C ILE A 573 0.61 -13.21 -10.50
N ILE A 574 0.27 -14.49 -10.35
CA ILE A 574 -1.13 -14.97 -10.32
C ILE A 574 -1.54 -15.48 -8.93
N ASP A 575 -0.60 -15.81 -8.03
CA ASP A 575 -0.97 -16.63 -6.86
C ASP A 575 -1.08 -15.87 -5.51
N ASP A 576 -0.47 -14.69 -5.35
CA ASP A 576 -0.38 -14.06 -4.02
C ASP A 576 -1.65 -13.37 -3.50
N TRP A 577 -2.72 -13.28 -4.31
CA TRP A 577 -3.95 -12.58 -3.91
C TRP A 577 -5.21 -13.44 -3.91
N VAL A 578 -5.13 -14.66 -4.46
CA VAL A 578 -6.25 -15.61 -4.54
C VAL A 578 -6.21 -16.64 -3.42
N GLU A 579 -5.07 -16.82 -2.72
CA GLU A 579 -4.92 -17.76 -1.61
C GLU A 579 -4.43 -17.06 -0.33
N ASP A 580 -5.36 -16.55 0.49
CA ASP A 580 -5.10 -16.28 1.92
C ASP A 580 -6.35 -16.56 2.78
N GLU A 581 -7.32 -17.33 2.25
CA GLU A 581 -8.39 -17.94 3.06
C GLU A 581 -8.03 -19.31 3.64
N ASP A 582 -6.83 -19.86 3.33
CA ASP A 582 -6.44 -21.20 3.79
C ASP A 582 -4.92 -21.40 4.09
N VAL A 583 -4.19 -20.35 4.48
CA VAL A 583 -2.86 -20.57 5.10
C VAL A 583 -3.07 -21.01 6.56
N SER A 584 -3.43 -22.28 6.69
CA SER A 584 -3.34 -23.03 7.94
C SER A 584 -1.93 -22.91 8.52
N THR A 585 -1.92 -22.75 9.84
CA THR A 585 -0.79 -22.69 10.76
C THR A 585 0.41 -23.56 10.36
N SER A 586 1.48 -22.95 9.85
CA SER A 586 2.81 -23.49 10.08
C SER A 586 3.20 -23.18 11.52
N ASP A 587 3.24 -24.24 12.33
CA ASP A 587 3.71 -24.32 13.72
C ASP A 587 4.78 -23.28 14.08
N TRP A 588 4.37 -22.23 14.81
CA TRP A 588 5.28 -21.56 15.74
C TRP A 588 5.32 -22.39 17.01
N GLY A 589 6.10 -23.46 16.94
CA GLY A 589 6.43 -24.33 18.07
C GLY A 589 6.78 -23.49 19.29
N SER A 590 5.87 -23.52 20.27
CA SER A 590 6.16 -23.04 21.60
C SER A 590 7.05 -24.09 22.24
N GLN A 591 8.37 -23.90 22.19
CA GLN A 591 9.29 -24.61 23.09
C GLN A 591 8.91 -24.20 24.51
N SER A 592 8.11 -25.06 25.15
CA SER A 592 7.96 -25.10 26.58
C SER A 592 9.19 -25.78 27.15
N ASP A 593 10.11 -24.99 27.70
CA ASP A 593 11.13 -25.48 28.63
C ASP A 593 10.41 -25.94 29.91
N THR A 594 10.08 -27.22 29.97
CA THR A 594 9.79 -27.93 31.22
C THR A 594 11.12 -28.31 31.86
N PRO A 595 11.35 -28.02 33.15
CA PRO A 595 12.53 -28.54 33.84
C PRO A 595 12.32 -30.04 34.09
N ALA A 596 13.23 -30.86 33.57
CA ALA A 596 13.35 -32.25 33.96
C ALA A 596 13.65 -32.32 35.47
N GLY A 597 12.76 -32.97 36.21
CA GLY A 597 13.08 -33.48 37.54
C GLY A 597 13.93 -34.72 37.37
N ASP A 598 15.15 -34.68 37.90
CA ASP A 598 15.95 -35.86 38.16
C ASP A 598 15.41 -36.49 39.46
N ASP A 599 14.70 -37.60 39.30
CA ASP A 599 14.62 -38.65 40.31
C ASP A 599 15.88 -39.52 40.17
N LEU A 600 16.67 -39.62 41.24
CA LEU A 600 17.72 -40.62 41.41
C LEU A 600 17.40 -41.47 42.64
N ASP A 601 17.14 -42.76 42.37
CA ASP A 601 17.59 -43.88 43.20
C ASP A 601 19.10 -44.08 43.03
#